data_AF-A0A8K0NL40-F1
#
_entry.id   AF-A0A8K0NL40-F1
#
_cell.length_a   1.000
_cell.length_b   1.000
_cell.length_c   1.000
_cell.angle_alpha   90.00
_cell.angle_beta   90.00
_cell.angle_gamma   90.00
#
_symmetry.space_group_name_H-M   'P 1'
#
loop_
_entity.id
_entity.type
_entity.pdbx_description
1 polymer ?
#
loop_
_entity_poly.entity_id
_entity_poly.type
_entity_poly.pdbx_seq_one_letter_code
_entity_poly.pdbx_strand_id
1 'polypeptide(L)'
;MRIALLALGIIAAIVQSPLCIFRTLSGHFTLKDLFVLMIDIQIGLLAPFYLLSVTDHQWLLSLGSFPYAYQPIHNLGRRGFDLQLVLYETFHGSMTAKVVHGLVIPIQQFSWLFLVSRTSTGPAQLALAILLIAQAVSYKDVRVGTTVLVLNAALCMLGHILHTAYPHALHTDNIKILLFLATLFEMLSHSEEPLPPAIEGSKAFGELANKSYISSPGLVAQLAMIGFTSELAAGVPGRLFNIAVYKGMYRLGYRGTGVMDVGEAKERGKDILAGGWEADALTSGLGGM
;
A
#
# COMPACT_ATOMS: atom_id res chain seq x y z
N MET A 1 -1.38 13.16 -21.34
CA MET A 1 -0.46 12.24 -20.64
C MET A 1 -1.19 11.33 -19.65
N ARG A 2 -1.88 11.86 -18.64
CA ARG A 2 -2.65 11.11 -17.61
C ARG A 2 -3.52 9.97 -18.18
N ILE A 3 -4.42 10.30 -19.11
CA ILE A 3 -5.36 9.34 -19.72
C ILE A 3 -4.60 8.20 -20.43
N ALA A 4 -3.49 8.51 -21.10
CA ALA A 4 -2.70 7.50 -21.80
C ALA A 4 -2.01 6.54 -20.81
N LEU A 5 -1.48 7.03 -19.69
CA LEU A 5 -0.86 6.18 -18.66
C LEU A 5 -1.88 5.25 -18.00
N LEU A 6 -3.06 5.77 -17.64
CA LEU A 6 -4.14 4.96 -17.08
C LEU A 6 -4.65 3.93 -18.09
N ALA A 7 -4.84 4.32 -19.35
CA ALA A 7 -5.24 3.42 -20.42
C ALA A 7 -4.23 2.29 -20.64
N LEU A 8 -2.92 2.58 -20.60
CA LEU A 8 -1.88 1.56 -20.71
C LEU A 8 -1.93 0.55 -19.55
N GLY A 9 -2.17 1.01 -18.31
CA GLY A 9 -2.34 0.12 -17.16
C GLY A 9 -3.56 -0.80 -17.30
N ILE A 10 -4.69 -0.24 -17.75
CA ILE A 10 -5.92 -1.01 -18.02
C ILE A 10 -5.70 -2.02 -19.14
N ILE A 11 -5.05 -1.62 -20.24
CA ILE A 11 -4.73 -2.51 -21.36
C ILE A 11 -3.82 -3.66 -20.90
N ALA A 12 -2.78 -3.37 -20.11
CA ALA A 12 -1.89 -4.39 -19.57
C ALA A 12 -2.65 -5.40 -18.70
N ALA A 13 -3.58 -4.94 -17.87
CA ALA A 13 -4.43 -5.81 -17.04
C ALA A 13 -5.39 -6.68 -17.87
N ILE A 14 -6.01 -6.10 -18.90
CA ILE A 14 -6.88 -6.81 -19.85
C ILE A 14 -6.10 -7.91 -20.56
N VAL A 15 -4.88 -7.63 -21.00
CA VAL A 15 -3.99 -8.62 -21.64
C VAL A 15 -3.60 -9.75 -20.68
N GLN A 16 -3.47 -9.47 -19.39
CA GLN A 16 -3.18 -10.49 -18.37
C GLN A 16 -4.39 -11.32 -17.95
N SER A 17 -5.61 -10.93 -18.35
CA SER A 17 -6.88 -11.56 -17.94
C SER A 17 -7.73 -12.11 -19.10
N PRO A 18 -7.15 -12.78 -20.12
CA PRO A 18 -7.90 -13.17 -21.33
C PRO A 18 -9.02 -14.16 -21.03
N LEU A 19 -8.84 -15.01 -20.01
CA LEU A 19 -9.85 -15.97 -19.55
C LEU A 19 -11.07 -15.29 -18.93
N CYS A 20 -10.90 -14.22 -18.14
CA CYS A 20 -12.02 -13.48 -17.58
C CYS A 20 -12.83 -12.80 -18.70
N ILE A 21 -12.15 -12.17 -19.66
CA ILE A 21 -12.78 -11.52 -20.82
C ILE A 21 -13.53 -12.55 -21.66
N PHE A 22 -12.91 -13.69 -21.95
CA PHE A 22 -13.54 -14.77 -22.71
C PHE A 22 -14.80 -15.30 -22.01
N ARG A 23 -14.75 -15.51 -20.68
CA ARG A 23 -15.92 -15.96 -19.89
C ARG A 23 -17.04 -14.93 -19.83
N THR A 24 -16.70 -13.64 -19.79
CA THR A 24 -17.67 -12.54 -19.94
C THR A 24 -18.37 -12.64 -21.29
N LEU A 25 -17.61 -12.81 -22.37
CA LEU A 25 -18.14 -12.91 -23.73
C LEU A 25 -18.95 -14.20 -23.95
N SER A 26 -18.64 -15.27 -23.22
CA SER A 26 -19.36 -16.55 -23.31
C SER A 26 -20.58 -16.65 -22.38
N GLY A 27 -20.92 -15.61 -21.61
CA GLY A 27 -22.06 -15.63 -20.67
C GLY A 27 -21.85 -16.50 -19.41
N HIS A 28 -20.61 -16.92 -19.12
CA HIS A 28 -20.26 -17.75 -17.96
C HIS A 28 -19.46 -16.97 -16.91
N PHE A 29 -19.79 -15.69 -16.72
CA PHE A 29 -19.10 -14.80 -15.80
C PHE A 29 -19.56 -15.04 -14.35
N THR A 30 -18.61 -15.34 -13.47
CA THR A 30 -18.88 -15.58 -12.04
C THR A 30 -18.41 -14.40 -11.18
N LEU A 31 -18.88 -14.33 -9.93
CA LEU A 31 -18.36 -13.35 -8.95
C LEU A 31 -16.84 -13.50 -8.75
N LYS A 32 -16.32 -14.73 -8.85
CA LYS A 32 -14.89 -15.01 -8.81
C LYS A 32 -14.15 -14.31 -9.95
N ASP A 33 -14.66 -14.42 -11.17
CA ASP A 33 -14.05 -13.77 -12.34
C ASP A 33 -14.07 -12.24 -12.21
N LEU A 34 -15.11 -11.67 -11.59
CA LEU A 34 -15.16 -10.24 -11.28
C LEU A 34 -14.04 -9.81 -10.34
N PHE A 35 -13.85 -10.48 -9.21
CA PHE A 35 -12.80 -10.11 -8.26
C PHE A 35 -11.40 -10.26 -8.85
N VAL A 36 -11.15 -11.32 -9.64
CA VAL A 36 -9.87 -11.50 -10.34
C VAL A 36 -9.64 -10.39 -11.36
N LEU A 37 -10.65 -10.04 -12.16
CA LEU A 37 -10.53 -8.95 -13.14
C LEU A 37 -10.28 -7.61 -12.45
N MET A 38 -10.99 -7.31 -11.36
CA MET A 38 -10.82 -6.06 -10.63
C MET A 38 -9.41 -5.93 -10.06
N ILE A 39 -8.88 -6.97 -9.40
CA ILE A 39 -7.52 -6.89 -8.86
C ILE A 39 -6.45 -6.87 -9.96
N ASP A 40 -6.65 -7.55 -11.08
CA ASP A 40 -5.71 -7.48 -12.22
C ASP A 40 -5.67 -6.07 -12.82
N ILE A 41 -6.82 -5.40 -12.95
CA ILE A 41 -6.90 -3.98 -13.34
C ILE A 41 -6.10 -3.12 -12.35
N GLN A 42 -6.30 -3.32 -11.05
CA GLN A 42 -5.63 -2.54 -10.01
C GLN A 42 -4.11 -2.78 -9.98
N ILE A 43 -3.66 -4.02 -10.18
CA ILE A 43 -2.24 -4.36 -10.34
C ILE A 43 -1.65 -3.65 -11.56
N GLY A 44 -2.37 -3.67 -12.69
CA GLY A 44 -1.96 -2.96 -13.91
C GLY A 44 -1.87 -1.44 -13.73
N LEU A 45 -2.66 -0.86 -12.82
CA LEU A 45 -2.65 0.56 -12.48
C LEU A 45 -1.52 0.97 -11.53
N LEU A 46 -0.82 0.03 -10.86
CA LEU A 46 0.24 0.36 -9.91
C LEU A 46 1.39 1.14 -10.54
N ALA A 47 1.90 0.70 -11.70
CA ALA A 47 3.01 1.38 -12.36
C ALA A 47 2.63 2.81 -12.81
N PRO A 48 1.48 3.04 -13.49
CA PRO A 48 0.95 4.38 -13.72
C PRO A 48 0.80 5.21 -12.44
N PHE A 49 0.30 4.61 -11.36
CA PHE A 49 0.09 5.30 -10.09
C PHE A 49 1.40 5.76 -9.44
N TYR A 50 2.42 4.90 -9.42
CA TYR A 50 3.77 5.28 -8.96
C TYR A 50 4.37 6.39 -9.83
N LEU A 51 4.20 6.33 -11.15
CA LEU A 51 4.71 7.36 -12.06
C LEU A 51 4.00 8.70 -11.85
N LEU A 52 2.68 8.68 -11.68
CA LEU A 52 1.88 9.87 -11.40
C LEU A 52 2.21 10.46 -10.02
N SER A 53 2.59 9.62 -9.05
CA SER A 53 3.06 10.09 -7.73
C SER A 53 4.36 10.90 -7.78
N VAL A 54 5.12 10.78 -8.88
CA VAL A 54 6.36 11.54 -9.13
C VAL A 54 6.14 12.68 -10.12
N THR A 55 5.29 12.48 -11.13
CA THR A 55 5.17 13.41 -12.28
C THR A 55 3.96 14.33 -12.21
N ASP A 56 2.95 14.01 -11.40
CA ASP A 56 1.66 14.69 -11.40
C ASP A 56 0.95 14.56 -10.04
N HIS A 57 1.72 14.77 -8.96
CA HIS A 57 1.24 14.61 -7.58
C HIS A 57 0.09 15.57 -7.24
N GLN A 58 0.07 16.78 -7.80
CA GLN A 58 -1.04 17.73 -7.61
C GLN A 58 -2.38 17.16 -8.07
N TRP A 59 -2.40 16.41 -9.16
CA TRP A 59 -3.62 15.73 -9.59
C TRP A 59 -4.04 14.63 -8.62
N LEU A 60 -3.10 13.81 -8.13
CA LEU A 60 -3.42 12.79 -7.13
C LEU A 60 -3.91 13.38 -5.81
N LEU A 61 -3.33 14.51 -5.37
CA LEU A 61 -3.81 15.27 -4.21
C LEU A 61 -5.24 15.79 -4.40
N SER A 62 -5.57 16.32 -5.59
CA SER A 62 -6.93 16.76 -5.91
C SER A 62 -7.97 15.62 -5.86
N LEU A 63 -7.49 14.38 -5.90
CA LEU A 63 -8.27 13.16 -5.75
C LEU A 63 -8.16 12.57 -4.33
N GLY A 64 -7.77 13.35 -3.34
CA GLY A 64 -7.67 12.89 -1.96
C GLY A 64 -6.66 11.76 -1.72
N SER A 65 -5.72 11.55 -2.65
CA SER A 65 -4.62 10.59 -2.52
C SER A 65 -3.37 11.26 -1.97
N PHE A 66 -2.42 10.46 -1.48
CA PHE A 66 -1.18 10.93 -0.86
C PHE A 66 0.05 10.48 -1.64
N PRO A 67 0.31 11.06 -2.83
CA PRO A 67 1.35 10.58 -3.74
C PRO A 67 2.74 10.47 -3.10
N TYR A 68 3.05 11.36 -2.15
CA TYR A 68 4.34 11.37 -1.47
C TYR A 68 4.61 10.10 -0.65
N ALA A 69 3.58 9.46 -0.10
CA ALA A 69 3.73 8.20 0.61
C ALA A 69 4.22 7.09 -0.34
N TYR A 70 3.86 7.19 -1.62
CA TYR A 70 4.10 6.17 -2.64
C TYR A 70 5.39 6.40 -3.43
N GLN A 71 6.12 7.50 -3.22
CA GLN A 71 7.38 7.70 -3.94
C GLN A 71 8.43 6.66 -3.47
N PRO A 72 9.04 5.87 -4.38
CA PRO A 72 9.95 4.79 -4.00
C PRO A 72 11.14 5.25 -3.15
N ILE A 73 11.63 6.47 -3.37
CA ILE A 73 12.73 7.06 -2.61
C ILE A 73 12.41 7.18 -1.11
N HIS A 74 11.14 7.37 -0.75
CA HIS A 74 10.69 7.47 0.64
C HIS A 74 10.52 6.11 1.32
N ASN A 75 10.75 4.99 0.61
CA ASN A 75 10.78 3.66 1.23
C ASN A 75 12.21 3.23 1.59
N LEU A 76 13.22 4.02 1.25
CA LEU A 76 14.63 3.70 1.45
C LEU A 76 15.27 4.62 2.49
N GLY A 77 16.29 4.08 3.16
CA GLY A 77 17.06 4.81 4.15
C GLY A 77 16.33 4.97 5.49
N ARG A 78 17.09 5.37 6.51
CA ARG A 78 16.54 5.78 7.82
C ARG A 78 15.45 6.85 7.66
N ARG A 79 15.73 7.92 6.91
CA ARG A 79 14.80 9.05 6.77
C ARG A 79 13.50 8.64 6.07
N GLY A 80 13.56 7.79 5.06
CA GLY A 80 12.37 7.24 4.42
C GLY A 80 11.55 6.39 5.38
N PHE A 81 12.21 5.50 6.14
CA PHE A 81 11.55 4.71 7.17
C PHE A 81 10.85 5.58 8.23
N ASP A 82 11.56 6.59 8.77
CA ASP A 82 11.02 7.52 9.76
C ASP A 82 9.82 8.30 9.20
N LEU A 83 9.89 8.74 7.94
CA LEU A 83 8.77 9.38 7.24
C LEU A 83 7.56 8.44 7.14
N GLN A 84 7.75 7.21 6.67
CA GLN A 84 6.64 6.23 6.56
C GLN A 84 6.03 5.90 7.92
N LEU A 85 6.85 5.84 8.98
CA LEU A 85 6.37 5.65 10.35
C LEU A 85 5.51 6.83 10.83
N VAL A 86 5.96 8.06 10.60
CA VAL A 86 5.19 9.28 10.94
C VAL A 86 3.89 9.33 10.15
N LEU A 87 3.93 9.09 8.83
CA LEU A 87 2.71 9.02 8.01
C LEU A 87 1.76 7.94 8.53
N TYR A 88 2.28 6.76 8.88
CA TYR A 88 1.47 5.70 9.47
C TYR A 88 0.77 6.16 10.76
N GLU A 89 1.50 6.76 11.70
CA GLU A 89 0.87 7.23 12.95
C GLU A 89 -0.08 8.41 12.76
N THR A 90 0.11 9.20 11.69
CA THR A 90 -0.75 10.32 11.32
C THR A 90 -2.11 9.84 10.83
N PHE A 91 -2.14 8.87 9.90
CA PHE A 91 -3.39 8.40 9.29
C PHE A 91 -4.12 7.39 10.17
N HIS A 92 -3.41 6.39 10.68
CA HIS A 92 -4.02 5.25 11.35
C HIS A 92 -4.27 5.52 12.84
N GLY A 93 -4.95 6.62 13.14
CA GLY A 93 -5.30 7.05 14.49
C GLY A 93 -6.44 6.23 15.11
N SER A 94 -7.41 5.81 14.28
CA SER A 94 -8.60 5.08 14.72
C SER A 94 -8.27 3.65 15.18
N MET A 95 -9.08 3.10 16.10
CA MET A 95 -8.91 1.71 16.52
C MET A 95 -9.24 0.75 15.37
N THR A 96 -10.28 1.07 14.59
CA THR A 96 -10.70 0.32 13.41
C THR A 96 -9.53 0.13 12.44
N ALA A 97 -8.89 1.23 12.03
CA ALA A 97 -7.75 1.17 11.12
C ALA A 97 -6.58 0.40 11.74
N LYS A 98 -6.23 0.63 13.02
CA LYS A 98 -5.14 -0.11 13.70
C LYS A 98 -5.37 -1.62 13.70
N VAL A 99 -6.59 -2.07 13.98
CA VAL A 99 -6.94 -3.49 14.01
C VAL A 99 -6.92 -4.06 12.60
N VAL A 100 -7.56 -3.40 11.64
CA VAL A 100 -7.60 -3.84 10.25
C VAL A 100 -6.19 -3.92 9.67
N HIS A 101 -5.38 -2.87 9.76
CA HIS A 101 -3.99 -2.84 9.29
C HIS A 101 -3.14 -3.94 9.93
N GLY A 102 -3.31 -4.17 11.24
CA GLY A 102 -2.61 -5.25 11.95
C GLY A 102 -2.91 -6.64 11.38
N LEU A 103 -4.10 -6.85 10.81
CA LEU A 103 -4.54 -8.12 10.22
C LEU A 103 -4.25 -8.22 8.72
N VAL A 104 -4.52 -7.15 7.96
CA VAL A 104 -4.47 -7.17 6.49
C VAL A 104 -3.06 -7.02 5.93
N ILE A 105 -2.20 -6.23 6.57
CA ILE A 105 -0.82 -6.00 6.08
C ILE A 105 -0.04 -7.32 5.92
N PRO A 106 -0.03 -8.26 6.90
CA PRO A 106 0.62 -9.56 6.71
C PRO A 106 0.00 -10.40 5.58
N ILE A 107 -1.33 -10.30 5.39
CA ILE A 107 -2.06 -11.03 4.34
C ILE A 107 -1.68 -10.47 2.95
N GLN A 108 -1.61 -9.15 2.80
CA GLN A 108 -1.15 -8.51 1.57
C GLN A 108 0.31 -8.85 1.30
N GLN A 109 1.19 -8.76 2.30
CA GLN A 109 2.60 -9.11 2.15
C GLN A 109 2.76 -10.56 1.67
N PHE A 110 2.06 -11.50 2.32
CA PHE A 110 2.04 -12.90 1.90
C PHE A 110 1.55 -13.05 0.46
N SER A 111 0.42 -12.42 0.13
CA SER A 111 -0.20 -12.54 -1.19
C SER A 111 0.70 -11.98 -2.29
N TRP A 112 1.37 -10.84 -2.06
CA TRP A 112 2.32 -10.26 -3.00
C TRP A 112 3.54 -11.14 -3.23
N LEU A 113 4.19 -11.59 -2.15
CA LEU A 113 5.35 -12.47 -2.26
C LEU A 113 4.99 -13.77 -2.98
N PHE A 114 3.82 -14.34 -2.67
CA PHE A 114 3.30 -15.50 -3.35
C PHE A 114 3.11 -15.23 -4.85
N LEU A 115 2.37 -14.18 -5.22
CA LEU A 115 2.10 -13.85 -6.62
C LEU A 115 3.41 -13.64 -7.40
N VAL A 116 4.35 -12.84 -6.89
CA VAL A 116 5.66 -12.63 -7.55
C VAL A 116 6.40 -13.95 -7.74
N SER A 117 6.43 -14.81 -6.72
CA SER A 117 7.10 -16.13 -6.81
C SER A 117 6.48 -17.07 -7.84
N ARG A 118 5.19 -16.91 -8.17
CA ARG A 118 4.46 -17.80 -9.08
C ARG A 118 4.32 -17.26 -10.50
N THR A 119 4.30 -15.95 -10.68
CA THR A 119 4.05 -15.31 -11.98
C THR A 119 5.29 -14.72 -12.62
N SER A 120 6.37 -14.54 -11.86
CA SER A 120 7.58 -13.89 -12.34
C SER A 120 8.72 -14.86 -12.58
N THR A 121 9.61 -14.52 -13.52
CA THR A 121 10.81 -15.30 -13.83
C THR A 121 11.88 -15.14 -12.74
N GLY A 122 12.87 -16.03 -12.72
CA GLY A 122 13.99 -15.99 -11.77
C GLY A 122 14.66 -14.61 -11.61
N PRO A 123 14.93 -13.87 -12.71
CA PRO A 123 15.49 -12.51 -12.61
C PRO A 123 14.63 -11.51 -11.83
N ALA A 124 13.31 -11.54 -12.00
CA ALA A 124 12.40 -10.64 -11.28
C ALA A 124 12.32 -10.97 -9.79
N GLN A 125 12.34 -12.26 -9.44
CA GLN A 125 12.41 -12.71 -8.06
C GLN A 125 13.74 -12.31 -7.40
N LEU A 126 14.86 -12.44 -8.13
CA LEU A 126 16.16 -11.98 -7.67
C LEU A 126 16.19 -10.47 -7.47
N ALA A 127 15.61 -9.69 -8.39
CA ALA A 127 15.50 -8.24 -8.26
C ALA A 127 14.71 -7.85 -7.01
N LEU A 128 13.56 -8.49 -6.75
CA LEU A 128 12.79 -8.26 -5.52
C LEU A 128 13.62 -8.58 -4.27
N ALA A 129 14.32 -9.71 -4.25
CA ALA A 129 15.17 -10.08 -3.12
C ALA A 129 16.28 -9.05 -2.87
N ILE A 130 16.96 -8.58 -3.92
CA ILE A 130 17.98 -7.54 -3.84
C ILE A 130 17.39 -6.25 -3.27
N LEU A 131 16.21 -5.83 -3.75
CA LEU A 131 15.54 -4.62 -3.27
C LEU A 131 15.18 -4.71 -1.78
N LEU A 132 14.63 -5.84 -1.33
CA LEU A 132 14.30 -6.04 0.08
C LEU A 132 15.56 -6.05 0.97
N ILE A 133 16.66 -6.66 0.50
CA ILE A 133 17.95 -6.63 1.21
C ILE A 133 18.51 -5.21 1.26
N ALA A 134 18.56 -4.51 0.13
CA ALA A 134 19.06 -3.14 0.05
C ALA A 134 18.26 -2.23 0.98
N GLN A 135 16.93 -2.38 0.99
CA GLN A 135 16.05 -1.64 1.88
C GLN A 135 16.33 -1.95 3.36
N ALA A 136 16.39 -3.22 3.75
CA ALA A 136 16.68 -3.62 5.13
C ALA A 136 18.03 -3.06 5.63
N VAL A 137 19.06 -3.08 4.79
CA VAL A 137 20.37 -2.49 5.09
C VAL A 137 20.31 -0.96 5.19
N SER A 138 19.47 -0.32 4.37
CA SER A 138 19.36 1.14 4.30
C SER A 138 18.80 1.77 5.57
N TYR A 139 18.05 1.02 6.39
CA TYR A 139 17.46 1.53 7.65
C TYR A 139 18.48 1.90 8.71
N LYS A 140 19.74 1.46 8.58
CA LYS A 140 20.82 1.67 9.56
C LYS A 140 20.47 1.14 10.96
N ASP A 141 19.51 0.23 11.03
CA ASP A 141 19.15 -0.53 12.22
C ASP A 141 19.19 -2.03 11.89
N VAL A 142 20.24 -2.72 12.34
CA VAL A 142 20.50 -4.12 12.00
C VAL A 142 19.40 -5.04 12.52
N ARG A 143 18.83 -4.74 13.69
CA ARG A 143 17.79 -5.59 14.29
C ARG A 143 16.49 -5.49 13.52
N VAL A 144 16.08 -4.27 13.16
CA VAL A 144 14.90 -4.05 12.31
C VAL A 144 15.10 -4.69 10.94
N GLY A 145 16.21 -4.39 10.26
CA GLY A 145 16.51 -4.93 8.95
C GLY A 145 16.54 -6.46 8.91
N THR A 146 17.21 -7.10 9.88
CA THR A 146 17.27 -8.56 9.97
C THR A 146 15.89 -9.16 10.24
N THR A 147 15.12 -8.57 11.16
CA THR A 147 13.77 -9.07 11.48
C THR A 147 12.85 -9.02 10.27
N VAL A 148 12.86 -7.89 9.53
CA VAL A 148 12.10 -7.73 8.29
C VAL A 148 12.51 -8.79 7.26
N LEU A 149 13.80 -9.02 7.05
CA LEU A 149 14.28 -10.03 6.09
C LEU A 149 13.87 -11.44 6.49
N VAL A 150 14.03 -11.81 7.77
CA VAL A 150 13.65 -13.14 8.28
C VAL A 150 12.15 -13.37 8.11
N LEU A 151 11.31 -12.38 8.43
CA LEU A 151 9.86 -12.52 8.28
C LEU A 151 9.43 -12.60 6.81
N ASN A 152 10.04 -11.84 5.92
CA ASN A 152 9.80 -11.99 4.47
C ASN A 152 10.19 -13.39 3.98
N ALA A 153 11.36 -13.89 4.36
CA ALA A 153 11.79 -15.24 4.01
C ALA A 153 10.85 -16.32 4.57
N ALA A 154 10.39 -16.15 5.83
CA ALA A 154 9.42 -17.04 6.45
C ALA A 154 8.07 -17.05 5.71
N LEU A 155 7.57 -15.88 5.26
CA LEU A 155 6.35 -15.80 4.46
C LEU A 155 6.50 -16.48 3.09
N CYS A 156 7.64 -16.29 2.41
CA CYS A 156 7.93 -17.01 1.16
C CYS A 156 7.94 -18.53 1.36
N MET A 157 8.63 -19.00 2.40
CA MET A 157 8.72 -20.42 2.74
C MET A 157 7.35 -20.99 3.12
N LEU A 158 6.57 -20.26 3.91
CA LEU A 158 5.18 -20.63 4.23
C LEU A 158 4.34 -20.74 2.96
N GLY A 159 4.46 -19.79 2.03
CA GLY A 159 3.76 -19.83 0.75
C GLY A 159 4.12 -21.08 -0.06
N HIS A 160 5.40 -21.46 -0.08
CA HIS A 160 5.85 -22.69 -0.72
C HIS A 160 5.25 -23.95 -0.08
N ILE A 161 5.34 -24.07 1.26
CA ILE A 161 4.80 -25.21 2.01
C ILE A 161 3.29 -25.34 1.79
N LEU A 162 2.54 -24.23 1.93
CA LEU A 162 1.09 -24.22 1.75
C LEU A 162 0.69 -24.54 0.32
N HIS A 163 1.45 -24.09 -0.69
CA HIS A 163 1.17 -24.44 -2.08
C HIS A 163 1.34 -25.93 -2.36
N THR A 164 2.38 -26.56 -1.82
CA THR A 164 2.61 -28.00 -1.96
C THR A 164 1.52 -28.81 -1.25
N ALA A 165 1.10 -28.38 -0.05
CA ALA A 165 0.07 -29.08 0.72
C ALA A 165 -1.36 -28.86 0.17
N TYR A 166 -1.66 -27.66 -0.33
CA TYR A 166 -3.01 -27.24 -0.74
C TYR A 166 -3.00 -26.53 -2.11
N PRO A 167 -2.60 -27.20 -3.20
CA PRO A 167 -2.38 -26.56 -4.49
C PRO A 167 -3.62 -25.88 -5.08
N HIS A 168 -4.81 -26.44 -4.82
CA HIS A 168 -6.07 -25.84 -5.27
C HIS A 168 -6.49 -24.61 -4.45
N ALA A 169 -6.22 -24.60 -3.15
CA ALA A 169 -6.53 -23.45 -2.29
C ALA A 169 -5.58 -22.28 -2.58
N LEU A 170 -4.30 -22.59 -2.81
CA LEU A 170 -3.22 -21.63 -3.14
C LEU A 170 -3.09 -21.42 -4.66
N HIS A 171 -4.17 -21.59 -5.41
CA HIS A 171 -4.22 -21.21 -6.82
C HIS A 171 -4.10 -19.68 -6.95
N THR A 172 -3.40 -19.20 -7.98
CA THR A 172 -3.12 -17.77 -8.20
C THR A 172 -4.37 -16.90 -8.08
N ASP A 173 -5.48 -17.30 -8.69
CA ASP A 173 -6.76 -16.57 -8.60
C ASP A 173 -7.29 -16.42 -7.17
N ASN A 174 -7.12 -17.42 -6.32
CA ASN A 174 -7.60 -17.34 -4.94
C ASN A 174 -6.73 -16.38 -4.12
N ILE A 175 -5.43 -16.33 -4.41
CA ILE A 175 -4.50 -15.38 -3.78
C ILE A 175 -4.76 -13.95 -4.27
N LYS A 176 -5.08 -13.78 -5.55
CA LYS A 176 -5.59 -12.52 -6.11
C LYS A 176 -6.85 -12.03 -5.39
N ILE A 177 -7.81 -12.93 -5.15
CA ILE A 177 -9.04 -12.60 -4.39
C ILE A 177 -8.72 -12.25 -2.94
N LEU A 178 -7.82 -12.99 -2.29
CA LEU A 178 -7.38 -12.68 -0.94
C LEU A 178 -6.74 -11.29 -0.85
N LEU A 179 -5.87 -10.95 -1.81
CA LEU A 179 -5.27 -9.62 -1.94
C LEU A 179 -6.33 -8.54 -2.18
N PHE A 180 -7.32 -8.82 -3.04
CA PHE A 180 -8.43 -7.91 -3.31
C PHE A 180 -9.23 -7.61 -2.03
N LEU A 181 -9.63 -8.64 -1.30
CA LEU A 181 -10.41 -8.49 -0.07
C LEU A 181 -9.61 -7.78 1.03
N ALA A 182 -8.33 -8.13 1.20
CA ALA A 182 -7.47 -7.46 2.17
C ALA A 182 -7.34 -5.95 1.88
N THR A 183 -7.13 -5.59 0.61
CA THR A 183 -7.05 -4.19 0.15
C THR A 183 -8.39 -3.47 0.31
N LEU A 184 -9.50 -4.15 0.01
CA LEU A 184 -10.83 -3.59 0.20
C LEU A 184 -11.10 -3.28 1.68
N PHE A 185 -10.76 -4.20 2.58
CA PHE A 185 -10.93 -3.97 4.02
C PHE A 185 -10.05 -2.84 4.53
N GLU A 186 -8.81 -2.76 4.06
CA GLU A 186 -7.90 -1.64 4.37
C GLU A 186 -8.54 -0.31 3.95
N MET A 187 -8.94 -0.17 2.69
CA MET A 187 -9.59 1.01 2.15
C MET A 187 -10.85 1.41 2.95
N LEU A 188 -11.70 0.45 3.28
CA LEU A 188 -12.92 0.71 4.06
C LEU A 188 -12.61 1.14 5.50
N SER A 189 -11.50 0.69 6.07
CA SER A 189 -11.10 1.07 7.44
C SER A 189 -10.69 2.54 7.57
N HIS A 190 -10.32 3.17 6.46
CA HIS A 190 -10.01 4.61 6.38
C HIS A 190 -11.24 5.51 6.29
N SER A 191 -12.45 4.97 6.21
CA SER A 191 -13.68 5.77 6.10
C SER A 191 -13.92 6.71 7.29
N GLU A 192 -13.33 6.41 8.45
CA GLU A 192 -13.40 7.18 9.69
C GLU A 192 -12.18 8.09 9.91
N GLU A 193 -11.28 8.17 8.93
CA GLU A 193 -10.07 8.99 9.03
C GLU A 193 -10.26 10.37 8.39
N PRO A 194 -9.56 11.39 8.90
CA PRO A 194 -9.58 12.71 8.29
C PRO A 194 -8.89 12.66 6.93
N LEU A 195 -9.52 13.29 5.93
CA LEU A 195 -8.93 13.38 4.61
C LEU A 195 -7.66 14.25 4.62
N PRO A 196 -6.71 14.00 3.70
CA PRO A 196 -5.64 14.97 3.43
C PRO A 196 -6.23 16.35 3.22
N PRO A 197 -5.43 17.42 3.37
CA PRO A 197 -5.69 18.62 2.58
C PRO A 197 -5.79 18.26 1.09
N ALA A 198 -7.01 18.28 0.55
CA ALA A 198 -7.32 17.89 -0.84
C ALA A 198 -7.18 19.05 -1.85
N ILE A 199 -6.84 20.26 -1.39
CA ILE A 199 -6.94 21.50 -2.16
C ILE A 199 -5.67 22.34 -1.97
N GLU A 200 -5.08 22.81 -3.07
CA GLU A 200 -4.06 23.85 -3.06
C GLU A 200 -4.48 25.00 -2.13
N GLY A 201 -3.66 25.29 -1.12
CA GLY A 201 -3.87 26.39 -0.18
C GLY A 201 -4.43 25.99 1.18
N SER A 202 -5.00 24.78 1.36
CA SER A 202 -5.25 24.24 2.70
C SER A 202 -4.07 23.38 3.13
N LYS A 203 -3.49 23.67 4.29
CA LYS A 203 -2.41 22.87 4.88
C LYS A 203 -2.92 21.90 5.95
N ALA A 204 -4.17 22.09 6.39
CA ALA A 204 -4.81 21.32 7.45
C ALA A 204 -5.63 20.15 6.90
N PHE A 205 -5.77 19.13 7.72
CA PHE A 205 -6.58 17.94 7.42
C PHE A 205 -8.06 18.32 7.32
N GLY A 206 -8.75 17.69 6.36
CA GLY A 206 -10.13 17.99 6.00
C GLY A 206 -11.17 17.27 6.86
N GLU A 207 -12.42 17.29 6.38
CA GLU A 207 -13.50 16.49 6.99
C GLU A 207 -13.22 14.98 6.91
N LEU A 208 -13.96 14.21 7.72
CA LEU A 208 -13.94 12.75 7.65
C LEU A 208 -14.34 12.28 6.26
N ALA A 209 -13.63 11.27 5.74
CA ALA A 209 -13.82 10.75 4.39
C ALA A 209 -15.28 10.36 4.09
N ASN A 210 -15.97 9.77 5.08
CA ASN A 210 -17.38 9.37 4.95
C ASN A 210 -18.36 10.51 4.60
N LYS A 211 -18.11 11.77 4.98
CA LYS A 211 -18.98 12.90 4.66
C LYS A 211 -18.83 13.35 3.21
N SER A 212 -17.62 13.32 2.67
CA SER A 212 -17.33 13.69 1.28
C SER A 212 -17.85 12.65 0.28
N TYR A 213 -17.93 11.37 0.67
CA TYR A 213 -18.45 10.30 -0.20
C TYR A 213 -19.95 10.38 -0.47
N ILE A 214 -20.75 11.05 0.37
CA ILE A 214 -22.21 11.06 0.19
C ILE A 214 -22.68 12.07 -0.87
N SER A 215 -21.88 13.11 -1.15
CA SER A 215 -22.33 14.26 -1.95
C SER A 215 -22.04 14.17 -3.45
N SER A 216 -21.19 13.25 -3.93
CA SER A 216 -20.82 13.16 -5.36
C SER A 216 -20.50 11.73 -5.81
N PRO A 217 -21.48 10.98 -6.36
CA PRO A 217 -21.30 9.56 -6.73
C PRO A 217 -20.20 9.29 -7.76
N GLY A 218 -19.98 10.21 -8.70
CA GLY A 218 -18.89 10.10 -9.69
C GLY A 218 -17.51 10.25 -9.05
N LEU A 219 -17.39 11.17 -8.08
CA LEU A 219 -16.19 11.35 -7.28
C LEU A 219 -15.95 10.11 -6.40
N VAL A 220 -16.98 9.52 -5.81
CA VAL A 220 -16.87 8.26 -5.03
C VAL A 220 -16.28 7.13 -5.85
N ALA A 221 -16.76 6.92 -7.08
CA ALA A 221 -16.23 5.87 -7.94
C ALA A 221 -14.74 6.09 -8.27
N GLN A 222 -14.35 7.34 -8.54
CA GLN A 222 -12.96 7.69 -8.81
C GLN A 222 -12.08 7.56 -7.57
N LEU A 223 -12.55 8.03 -6.41
CA LEU A 223 -11.86 7.90 -5.13
C LEU A 223 -11.75 6.44 -4.69
N ALA A 224 -12.76 5.61 -4.94
CA ALA A 224 -12.69 4.18 -4.68
C ALA A 224 -11.64 3.50 -5.57
N MET A 225 -11.56 3.87 -6.85
CA MET A 225 -10.54 3.31 -7.75
C MET A 225 -9.13 3.72 -7.34
N ILE A 226 -8.88 5.01 -7.11
CA ILE A 226 -7.55 5.54 -6.73
C ILE A 226 -7.19 5.14 -5.30
N GLY A 227 -8.15 5.18 -4.38
CA GLY A 227 -8.00 4.72 -3.00
C GLY A 227 -7.67 3.24 -2.94
N PHE A 228 -8.34 2.40 -3.74
CA PHE A 228 -7.99 0.99 -3.84
C PHE A 228 -6.57 0.79 -4.41
N THR A 229 -6.20 1.49 -5.49
CA THR A 229 -4.83 1.40 -6.03
C THR A 229 -3.78 1.86 -4.99
N SER A 230 -4.10 2.90 -4.24
CA SER A 230 -3.30 3.46 -3.14
C SER A 230 -3.08 2.40 -2.05
N GLU A 231 -4.13 1.78 -1.53
CA GLU A 231 -3.99 0.72 -0.52
C GLU A 231 -3.28 -0.51 -1.08
N LEU A 232 -3.56 -0.88 -2.32
CA LEU A 232 -2.86 -1.97 -2.99
C LEU A 232 -1.36 -1.69 -3.09
N ALA A 233 -0.98 -0.44 -3.38
CA ALA A 233 0.40 0.04 -3.42
C ALA A 233 1.04 0.11 -2.03
N ALA A 234 0.26 0.37 -0.98
CA ALA A 234 0.70 0.36 0.42
C ALA A 234 1.06 -1.05 0.90
N GLY A 235 0.34 -2.07 0.42
CA GLY A 235 0.62 -3.47 0.69
C GLY A 235 1.82 -4.07 -0.06
N VAL A 236 2.42 -3.36 -1.03
CA VAL A 236 3.57 -3.88 -1.82
C VAL A 236 4.77 -4.19 -0.91
N PRO A 237 5.53 -5.28 -1.17
CA PRO A 237 6.68 -5.66 -0.37
C PRO A 237 7.65 -4.51 -0.12
N GLY A 238 7.98 -4.31 1.16
CA GLY A 238 8.90 -3.28 1.59
C GLY A 238 8.26 -1.97 2.03
N ARG A 239 6.93 -1.81 1.96
CA ARG A 239 6.25 -0.62 2.49
C ARG A 239 5.71 -0.83 3.91
N LEU A 240 4.38 -0.88 4.08
CA LEU A 240 3.76 -0.85 5.40
C LEU A 240 4.07 -2.10 6.24
N PHE A 241 4.41 -3.22 5.61
CA PHE A 241 4.86 -4.41 6.33
C PHE A 241 6.07 -4.13 7.24
N ASN A 242 7.04 -3.35 6.77
CA ASN A 242 8.26 -3.08 7.55
C ASN A 242 7.95 -2.18 8.76
N ILE A 243 7.01 -1.26 8.61
CA ILE A 243 6.47 -0.44 9.70
C ILE A 243 5.70 -1.32 10.71
N ALA A 244 4.84 -2.21 10.23
CA ALA A 244 4.08 -3.13 11.08
C ALA A 244 5.01 -4.05 11.89
N VAL A 245 6.07 -4.59 11.27
CA VAL A 245 7.10 -5.38 11.94
C VAL A 245 7.78 -4.56 13.04
N TYR A 246 8.25 -3.35 12.73
CA TYR A 246 8.92 -2.52 13.73
C TYR A 246 8.00 -2.14 14.90
N LYS A 247 6.74 -1.81 14.64
CA LYS A 247 5.74 -1.58 15.70
C LYS A 247 5.49 -2.82 16.54
N GLY A 248 5.48 -4.01 15.93
CA GLY A 248 5.46 -5.28 16.64
C GLY A 248 6.66 -5.44 17.59
N MET A 249 7.87 -5.21 17.07
CA MET A 249 9.10 -5.23 17.89
C MET A 249 9.03 -4.22 19.03
N TYR A 250 8.53 -3.00 18.76
CA TYR A 250 8.38 -1.94 19.75
C TYR A 250 7.46 -2.34 20.92
N ARG A 251 6.33 -2.98 20.60
CA ARG A 251 5.40 -3.54 21.61
C ARG A 251 6.04 -4.65 22.44
N LEU A 252 7.00 -5.37 21.88
CA LEU A 252 7.82 -6.36 22.58
C LEU A 252 9.00 -5.75 23.36
N GLY A 253 9.05 -4.42 23.50
CA GLY A 253 10.05 -3.71 24.30
C GLY A 253 11.29 -3.26 23.52
N TYR A 254 11.36 -3.54 22.22
CA TYR A 254 12.45 -3.03 21.40
C TYR A 254 12.37 -1.50 21.27
N ARG A 255 13.51 -0.83 21.30
CA ARG A 255 13.64 0.61 21.02
C ARG A 255 14.69 0.77 19.93
N GLY A 256 14.31 1.43 18.84
CA GLY A 256 15.17 1.62 17.67
C GLY A 256 16.49 2.28 18.05
N THR A 257 17.57 1.85 17.41
CA THR A 257 18.90 2.45 17.56
C THR A 257 19.26 3.32 16.36
N GLY A 258 18.72 2.98 15.18
CA GLY A 258 18.93 3.69 13.93
C GLY A 258 17.68 4.31 13.33
N VAL A 259 16.50 4.11 13.92
CA VAL A 259 15.19 4.60 13.43
C VAL A 259 14.43 5.32 14.54
N MET A 260 13.46 6.15 14.18
CA MET A 260 12.64 6.94 15.10
C MET A 260 11.86 6.05 16.09
N ASP A 261 11.67 6.54 17.32
CA ASP A 261 10.83 5.87 18.31
C ASP A 261 9.34 5.94 17.90
N VAL A 262 8.59 4.86 18.12
CA VAL A 262 7.15 4.84 17.78
C VAL A 262 6.37 5.87 18.59
N GLY A 263 6.76 6.12 19.85
CA GLY A 263 6.16 7.16 20.69
C GLY A 263 6.40 8.55 20.12
N GLU A 264 7.63 8.82 19.65
CA GLU A 264 7.97 10.09 18.99
C GLU A 264 7.16 10.28 17.69
N ALA A 265 7.09 9.25 16.84
CA ALA A 265 6.31 9.30 15.60
C ALA A 265 4.82 9.58 15.87
N LYS A 266 4.28 9.02 16.96
CA LYS A 266 2.90 9.26 17.38
C LYS A 266 2.65 10.70 17.81
N GLU A 267 3.56 11.31 18.56
CA GLU A 267 3.41 12.72 18.95
C GLU A 267 3.51 13.63 17.71
N ARG A 268 4.49 13.40 16.83
CA ARG A 268 4.59 14.13 15.55
C ARG A 268 3.35 14.01 14.69
N GLY A 269 2.76 12.81 14.62
CA GLY A 269 1.51 12.60 13.89
C GLY A 269 0.34 13.42 14.43
N LYS A 270 0.25 13.61 15.76
CA LYS A 270 -0.75 14.50 16.35
C LYS A 270 -0.48 15.97 15.99
N ASP A 271 0.78 16.38 16.01
CA ASP A 271 1.17 17.75 15.64
C ASP A 271 0.82 18.02 14.17
N ILE A 272 1.05 17.06 13.28
CA ILE A 272 0.66 17.14 11.86
C ILE A 272 -0.87 17.22 11.70
N LEU A 273 -1.63 16.41 12.44
CA LEU A 273 -3.10 16.48 12.39
C LEU A 273 -3.63 17.84 12.88
N ALA A 274 -2.98 18.44 13.89
CA ALA A 274 -3.39 19.71 14.48
C ALA A 274 -2.94 20.94 13.67
N GLY A 275 -1.70 20.93 13.17
CA GLY A 275 -1.04 22.07 12.52
C GLY A 275 -0.81 21.91 11.02
N GLY A 276 -1.20 20.79 10.43
CA GLY A 276 -0.96 20.47 9.02
C GLY A 276 0.44 19.95 8.74
N TRP A 277 0.74 19.71 7.47
CA TRP A 277 2.03 19.12 7.04
C TRP A 277 3.27 19.91 7.43
N GLU A 278 3.14 21.23 7.61
CA GLU A 278 4.24 22.11 7.99
C GLU A 278 4.60 22.05 9.47
N ALA A 279 3.75 21.43 10.30
CA ALA A 279 4.00 21.29 11.73
C ALA A 279 5.18 20.37 12.05
N ASP A 280 5.59 19.50 11.12
CA ASP A 280 6.71 18.58 11.29
C ASP A 280 7.77 18.75 10.18
N ALA A 281 9.04 18.76 10.57
CA ALA A 281 10.16 18.99 9.66
C ALA A 281 10.40 17.85 8.64
N LEU A 282 9.91 16.63 8.90
CA LEU A 282 9.98 15.53 7.93
C LEU A 282 8.91 15.68 6.86
N THR A 283 7.78 16.33 7.17
CA THR A 283 6.65 16.50 6.25
C THR A 283 6.50 17.91 5.67
N SER A 284 7.23 18.91 6.19
CA SER A 284 7.09 20.31 5.78
C SER A 284 7.42 20.57 4.30
N GLY A 285 8.27 19.74 3.71
CA GLY A 285 8.55 19.78 2.27
C GLY A 285 7.48 19.13 1.40
N LEU A 286 6.58 18.32 1.98
CA LEU A 286 5.55 17.58 1.23
C LEU A 286 4.36 18.48 0.86
N GLY A 287 4.04 19.50 1.67
CA GLY A 287 2.88 20.37 1.43
C GLY A 287 3.09 21.48 0.40
N GLY A 288 4.32 21.73 -0.04
CA GLY A 288 4.69 22.82 -0.96
C GLY A 288 5.31 22.38 -2.29
N MET A 289 5.40 21.07 -2.53
CA MET A 289 5.75 20.48 -3.84
C MET A 289 4.47 20.26 -4.63
#